data_AF-A0A933PHS0-F1
#
_entry.id   AF-A0A933PHS0-F1
#
_cell.length_a   1.000
_cell.length_b   1.000
_cell.length_c   1.000
_cell.angle_alpha   90.00
_cell.angle_beta   90.00
_cell.angle_gamma   90.00
#
_symmetry.space_group_name_H-M   'P 1'
#
loop_
_entity.id
_entity.type
_entity.pdbx_description
1 polymer ?
#
loop_
_entity_poly.entity_id
_entity_poly.type
_entity_poly.pdbx_seq_one_letter_code
_entity_poly.pdbx_strand_id
1 'polypeptide(L)'
;MRESDLLGTWSEDVLHSPGAQSDYLLHFRGDGLGSVSYETGLSSELSVFTWSLAGGCLTITTIAAYLARGTSGDTFEPEPHDQRFDLDAAAFSITVEDTPVAGPVRVIRLRPGAHPGYPDAFGYLGDAAPPPEVTALLDRHGRAGDPEASSP
;
A
#
# COMPACT_ATOMS: atom_id res chain seq x y z
N MET A 1 -2.65 11.90 15.64
CA MET A 1 -2.59 11.45 14.24
C MET A 1 -3.99 11.13 13.79
N ARG A 2 -4.35 11.49 12.57
CA ARG A 2 -5.68 11.30 11.97
C ARG A 2 -5.58 10.32 10.81
N GLU A 3 -6.68 9.66 10.48
CA GLU A 3 -6.77 8.79 9.29
C GLU A 3 -6.41 9.54 8.00
N SER A 4 -6.81 10.81 7.90
CA SER A 4 -6.45 11.71 6.79
C SER A 4 -4.94 11.86 6.58
N ASP A 5 -4.14 11.64 7.61
CA ASP A 5 -2.69 11.78 7.50
C ASP A 5 -2.05 10.62 6.72
N LEU A 6 -2.74 9.47 6.62
CA LEU A 6 -2.29 8.27 5.92
C LEU A 6 -2.75 8.22 4.46
N LEU A 7 -3.81 8.96 4.10
CA LEU A 7 -4.43 8.86 2.78
C LEU A 7 -3.45 9.24 1.66
N GLY A 8 -3.63 8.59 0.52
CA GLY A 8 -2.80 8.78 -0.67
C GLY A 8 -1.75 7.69 -0.85
N THR A 9 -0.81 7.96 -1.74
CA THR A 9 0.22 7.02 -2.17
C THR A 9 1.56 7.37 -1.52
N TRP A 10 2.30 6.33 -1.14
CA TRP A 10 3.59 6.38 -0.47
C TRP A 10 4.56 5.42 -1.15
N SER A 11 5.85 5.72 -1.13
CA SER A 11 6.90 4.99 -1.84
C SER A 11 8.08 4.69 -0.93
N GLU A 12 8.73 3.54 -1.06
CA GLU A 12 9.88 3.20 -0.20
C GLU A 12 11.10 4.11 -0.41
N ASP A 13 11.20 4.74 -1.58
CA ASP A 13 12.38 5.51 -2.00
C ASP A 13 12.41 6.91 -1.35
N VAL A 14 12.50 6.92 -0.03
CA VAL A 14 12.64 8.15 0.76
C VAL A 14 14.00 8.81 0.50
N LEU A 15 15.02 8.04 0.10
CA LEU A 15 16.40 8.53 -0.04
C LEU A 15 16.64 9.31 -1.34
N HIS A 16 15.97 8.98 -2.45
CA HIS A 16 16.18 9.64 -3.74
C HIS A 16 15.00 10.48 -4.21
N SER A 17 14.04 10.74 -3.30
CA SER A 17 12.70 11.31 -3.52
C SER A 17 11.65 10.25 -3.79
N PRO A 18 10.45 10.35 -3.19
CA PRO A 18 9.38 9.40 -3.41
C PRO A 18 9.12 9.18 -4.91
N GLY A 19 9.10 7.92 -5.34
CA GLY A 19 8.86 7.50 -6.73
C GLY A 19 10.05 7.62 -7.69
N ALA A 20 11.24 8.01 -7.24
CA ALA A 20 12.41 8.10 -8.13
C ALA A 20 12.92 6.72 -8.58
N GLN A 21 12.89 5.71 -7.71
CA GLN A 21 13.36 4.34 -7.99
C GLN A 21 12.50 3.25 -7.33
N SER A 22 11.27 3.58 -6.95
CA SER A 22 10.52 2.77 -6.01
C SER A 22 9.81 1.60 -6.67
N ASP A 23 10.25 0.40 -6.32
CA ASP A 23 9.52 -0.81 -6.67
C ASP A 23 8.32 -1.01 -5.73
N TYR A 24 8.40 -0.55 -4.47
CA TYR A 24 7.31 -0.63 -3.50
C TYR A 24 6.43 0.61 -3.46
N LEU A 25 5.11 0.44 -3.57
CA LEU A 25 4.11 1.49 -3.38
C LEU A 25 3.08 1.06 -2.35
N LEU A 26 2.81 1.92 -1.38
CA LEU A 26 1.79 1.75 -0.35
C LEU A 26 0.69 2.80 -0.55
N HIS A 27 -0.56 2.37 -0.62
CA HIS A 27 -1.69 3.26 -0.88
C HIS A 27 -2.79 3.07 0.16
N PHE A 28 -3.31 4.17 0.71
CA PHE A 28 -4.45 4.18 1.63
C PHE A 28 -5.62 4.98 1.04
N ARG A 29 -6.80 4.37 0.99
CA ARG A 29 -8.07 5.00 0.61
C ARG A 29 -8.91 5.34 1.84
N GLY A 30 -9.73 6.38 1.69
CA GLY A 30 -10.61 6.88 2.78
C GLY A 30 -11.78 5.97 3.15
N ASP A 31 -12.02 4.89 2.41
CA ASP A 31 -13.03 3.88 2.71
C ASP A 31 -12.48 2.70 3.56
N GLY A 32 -11.26 2.83 4.07
CA GLY A 32 -10.62 1.79 4.89
C GLY A 32 -9.97 0.69 4.06
N LEU A 33 -9.91 0.81 2.73
CA LEU A 33 -9.12 -0.07 1.87
C LEU A 33 -7.74 0.52 1.58
N GLY A 34 -6.83 -0.35 1.20
CA GLY A 34 -5.52 0.05 0.71
C GLY A 34 -4.81 -1.10 0.03
N SER A 35 -3.63 -0.81 -0.48
CA SER A 35 -2.81 -1.79 -1.17
C SER A 35 -1.34 -1.55 -0.92
N VAL A 36 -0.56 -2.62 -0.98
CA VAL A 36 0.88 -2.53 -1.17
C VAL A 36 1.24 -3.30 -2.44
N SER A 37 1.97 -2.67 -3.34
CA SER A 37 2.47 -3.28 -4.56
C SER A 37 3.99 -3.25 -4.58
N TYR A 38 4.60 -4.28 -5.17
CA TYR A 38 6.01 -4.36 -5.46
C TYR A 38 6.18 -4.73 -6.94
N GLU A 39 6.88 -3.93 -7.73
CA GLU A 39 7.14 -4.23 -9.13
C GLU A 39 8.63 -4.46 -9.37
N THR A 40 8.95 -5.56 -10.03
CA THR A 40 10.26 -5.78 -10.63
C THR A 40 10.08 -5.90 -12.14
N GLY A 41 11.17 -5.78 -12.90
CA GLY A 41 11.10 -6.01 -14.35
C GLY A 41 10.64 -7.41 -14.79
N LEU A 42 10.42 -8.35 -13.86
CA LEU A 42 10.02 -9.74 -14.13
C LEU A 42 8.73 -10.18 -13.40
N SER A 43 8.27 -9.42 -12.42
CA SER A 43 7.08 -9.76 -11.64
C SER A 43 6.53 -8.56 -10.88
N SER A 44 5.22 -8.54 -10.68
CA SER A 44 4.53 -7.59 -9.82
C SER A 44 3.78 -8.35 -8.73
N GLU A 45 4.06 -8.00 -7.48
CA GLU A 45 3.30 -8.46 -6.32
C GLU A 45 2.33 -7.37 -5.88
N LEU A 46 1.15 -7.78 -5.42
CA LEU A 46 0.14 -6.85 -4.94
C LEU A 46 -0.65 -7.49 -3.80
N SER A 47 -0.67 -6.83 -2.65
CA SER A 47 -1.60 -7.13 -1.57
C SER A 47 -2.66 -6.04 -1.47
N VAL A 48 -3.93 -6.46 -1.39
CA VAL A 48 -5.07 -5.61 -1.05
C VAL A 48 -5.44 -5.86 0.40
N PHE A 49 -5.64 -4.79 1.17
CA PHE A 49 -5.90 -4.87 2.60
C PHE A 49 -7.01 -3.92 3.04
N THR A 50 -7.60 -4.23 4.18
CA THR A 50 -8.33 -3.26 5.00
C THR A 50 -7.40 -2.66 6.05
N TRP A 51 -7.65 -1.42 6.46
CA TRP A 51 -6.88 -0.76 7.51
C TRP A 51 -7.77 0.04 8.46
N SER A 52 -7.28 0.25 9.68
CA SER A 52 -7.93 1.12 10.67
C SER A 52 -6.90 1.75 11.61
N LEU A 53 -7.26 2.90 12.19
CA LEU A 53 -6.44 3.62 13.14
C LEU A 53 -7.15 3.72 14.50
N ALA A 54 -6.63 3.05 15.52
CA ALA A 54 -7.18 3.08 16.87
C ALA A 54 -6.08 3.37 17.89
N GLY A 55 -6.28 4.39 18.74
CA GLY A 55 -5.31 4.73 19.80
C GLY A 55 -3.90 5.09 19.29
N GLY A 56 -3.77 5.53 18.03
CA GLY A 56 -2.46 5.81 17.40
C GLY A 56 -1.75 4.57 16.86
N CYS A 57 -2.41 3.41 16.88
CA CYS A 57 -1.91 2.17 16.29
C CYS A 57 -2.64 1.89 14.98
N LEU A 58 -1.87 1.53 13.97
CA LEU A 58 -2.35 1.11 12.66
C LEU A 58 -2.56 -0.40 12.66
N THR A 59 -3.75 -0.84 12.27
CA THR A 59 -4.03 -2.24 11.98
C THR A 59 -4.24 -2.40 10.49
N ILE A 60 -3.57 -3.38 9.88
CA ILE A 60 -3.73 -3.74 8.47
C ILE A 60 -4.03 -5.23 8.40
N THR A 61 -5.03 -5.59 7.59
CA THR A 61 -5.40 -6.98 7.33
C THR A 61 -5.57 -7.19 5.84
N THR A 62 -4.69 -8.01 5.28
CA THR A 62 -4.70 -8.45 3.89
C THR A 62 -5.94 -9.28 3.64
N ILE A 63 -6.72 -8.87 2.65
CA ILE A 63 -7.91 -9.59 2.22
C ILE A 63 -7.65 -10.39 0.94
N ALA A 64 -6.68 -9.97 0.12
CA ALA A 64 -6.21 -10.72 -1.03
C ALA A 64 -4.77 -10.34 -1.36
N ALA A 65 -4.00 -11.30 -1.86
CA ALA A 65 -2.67 -11.07 -2.38
C ALA A 65 -2.50 -11.77 -3.73
N TYR A 66 -1.70 -11.15 -4.58
CA TYR A 66 -1.55 -11.49 -5.97
C TYR A 66 -0.09 -11.42 -6.41
N LEU A 67 0.25 -12.28 -7.36
CA LEU A 67 1.53 -12.28 -8.07
C LEU A 67 1.22 -12.35 -9.56
N ALA A 68 1.66 -11.35 -10.31
CA ALA A 68 1.72 -11.38 -11.76
C ALA A 68 3.18 -11.58 -12.18
N ARG A 69 3.41 -12.48 -13.12
CA ARG A 69 4.75 -12.75 -13.69
C ARG A 69 4.76 -12.29 -15.13
N GLY A 70 5.83 -11.62 -15.54
CA GLY A 70 5.92 -11.09 -16.89
C GLY A 70 6.83 -9.87 -16.94
N THR A 71 7.12 -9.44 -18.17
CA THR A 71 7.89 -8.21 -18.38
C THR A 71 6.97 -7.01 -18.46
N SER A 72 7.50 -5.82 -18.15
CA SER A 72 6.78 -4.56 -18.31
C SER A 72 6.18 -4.45 -19.73
N GLY A 73 4.85 -4.33 -19.81
CA GLY A 73 4.08 -4.26 -21.06
C GLY A 73 3.24 -5.51 -21.40
N ASP A 74 3.42 -6.61 -20.67
CA ASP A 74 2.51 -7.76 -20.75
C ASP A 74 1.16 -7.45 -20.08
N THR A 75 0.11 -8.21 -20.43
CA THR A 75 -1.18 -8.08 -19.74
C THR A 75 -1.02 -8.52 -18.28
N PHE A 76 -1.45 -7.67 -17.34
CA PHE A 76 -1.42 -8.01 -15.92
C PHE A 76 -2.41 -9.16 -15.64
N GLU A 77 -1.89 -10.38 -15.50
CA GLU A 77 -2.62 -11.59 -15.15
C GLU A 77 -2.24 -12.05 -13.74
N PRO A 78 -2.89 -11.50 -12.69
CA PRO A 78 -2.54 -11.81 -11.31
C PRO A 78 -3.06 -13.19 -10.90
N GLU A 79 -2.17 -14.01 -10.36
CA GLU A 79 -2.50 -15.27 -9.70
C GLU A 79 -2.57 -15.06 -8.18
N PRO A 80 -3.40 -15.81 -7.43
CA PRO A 80 -3.39 -15.76 -5.98
C PRO A 80 -1.99 -16.01 -5.39
N HIS A 81 -1.62 -15.24 -4.39
CA HIS A 81 -0.33 -15.30 -3.72
C HIS A 81 -0.51 -15.37 -2.20
N ASP A 82 0.43 -16.02 -1.52
CA ASP A 82 0.34 -16.25 -0.07
C ASP A 82 1.03 -15.17 0.76
N GLN A 83 1.85 -14.30 0.14
CA GLN A 83 2.51 -13.22 0.86
C GLN A 83 1.51 -12.13 1.20
N ARG A 84 1.37 -11.87 2.49
CA ARG A 84 0.44 -10.91 3.06
C ARG A 84 1.21 -9.69 3.53
N PHE A 85 0.52 -8.57 3.71
CA PHE A 85 1.00 -7.38 4.37
C PHE A 85 0.12 -7.08 5.59
N ASP A 86 0.29 -7.84 6.67
CA ASP A 86 -0.52 -7.75 7.89
C ASP A 86 0.21 -7.01 9.01
N LEU A 87 -0.44 -5.99 9.58
CA LEU A 87 0.05 -5.25 10.74
C LEU A 87 -0.94 -5.37 11.88
N ASP A 88 -0.57 -5.99 13.00
CA ASP A 88 -1.42 -6.09 14.19
C ASP A 88 -1.12 -4.96 15.17
N ALA A 89 -2.02 -3.98 15.26
CA ALA A 89 -1.94 -2.82 16.16
C ALA A 89 -0.53 -2.18 16.22
N ALA A 90 0.11 -2.03 15.06
CA ALA A 90 1.46 -1.53 14.95
C ALA A 90 1.49 -0.01 15.18
N ALA A 91 2.33 0.44 16.11
CA ALA A 91 2.61 1.86 16.21
C ALA A 91 3.46 2.31 15.00
N PHE A 92 3.25 3.56 14.60
CA PHE A 92 3.96 4.18 13.49
C PHE A 92 4.15 5.67 13.76
N SER A 93 5.00 6.32 12.98
CA SER A 93 5.18 7.78 13.01
C SER A 93 5.07 8.38 11.63
N ILE A 94 4.63 9.63 11.55
CA ILE A 94 4.73 10.46 10.36
C ILE A 94 5.62 11.65 10.70
N THR A 95 6.72 11.80 9.97
CA THR A 95 7.70 12.88 10.14
C THR A 95 7.91 13.62 8.82
N VAL A 96 8.44 14.83 8.88
CA VAL A 96 8.95 15.54 7.70
C VAL A 96 10.46 15.46 7.74
N GLU A 97 11.07 15.04 6.63
CA GLU A 97 12.50 14.76 6.52
C GLU A 97 13.08 15.32 5.24
N ASP A 98 14.30 15.83 5.33
CA ASP A 98 15.02 16.30 4.16
C ASP A 98 15.55 15.12 3.35
N THR A 99 15.12 15.04 2.10
CA THR A 99 15.68 14.12 1.11
C THR A 99 16.85 14.78 0.40
N PRO A 100 17.93 14.03 0.08
CA PRO A 100 19.06 14.52 -0.70
C PRO A 100 18.69 15.16 -2.05
N VAL A 101 17.53 14.79 -2.63
CA VAL A 101 17.18 15.13 -4.02
C VAL A 101 15.94 16.05 -4.12
N ALA A 102 14.89 15.87 -3.31
CA ALA A 102 13.65 16.65 -3.39
C ALA A 102 13.43 17.64 -2.24
N GLY A 103 14.33 17.71 -1.26
CA GLY A 103 14.11 18.51 -0.05
C GLY A 103 13.08 17.85 0.90
N PRO A 104 12.35 18.62 1.72
CA PRO A 104 11.52 18.06 2.79
C PRO A 104 10.33 17.25 2.27
N VAL A 105 10.20 16.01 2.74
CA VAL A 105 9.17 15.03 2.37
C VAL A 105 8.51 14.46 3.62
N ARG A 106 7.20 14.17 3.55
CA ARG A 106 6.48 13.44 4.62
C ARG A 106 6.81 11.96 4.53
N VAL A 107 7.18 11.33 5.65
CA VAL A 107 7.61 9.93 5.73
C VAL A 107 6.78 9.20 6.79
N ILE A 108 6.12 8.11 6.41
CA ILE A 108 5.61 7.11 7.34
C ILE A 108 6.77 6.19 7.72
N ARG A 109 6.95 5.95 9.03
CA ARG A 109 7.76 4.83 9.54
C ARG A 109 6.90 3.87 10.32
N LEU A 110 6.86 2.64 9.85
CA LEU A 110 6.39 1.48 10.58
C LEU A 110 7.50 1.07 11.56
N ARG A 111 7.15 0.46 12.70
CA ARG A 111 8.18 -0.05 13.60
C ARG A 111 9.03 -1.11 12.89
N PRO A 112 10.37 -1.14 13.09
CA PRO A 112 11.21 -2.20 12.56
C PRO A 112 10.66 -3.58 12.95
N GLY A 113 10.52 -4.48 11.97
CA GLY A 113 9.96 -5.81 12.16
C GLY A 113 8.43 -5.87 12.17
N ALA A 114 7.73 -4.77 11.91
CA ALA A 114 6.27 -4.77 11.79
C ALA A 114 5.77 -5.67 10.66
N HIS A 115 6.57 -5.88 9.60
CA HIS A 115 6.29 -6.85 8.56
C HIS A 115 7.55 -7.50 7.95
N PRO A 116 7.65 -8.85 7.88
CA PRO A 116 8.73 -9.52 7.14
C PRO A 116 8.63 -9.26 5.64
N GLY A 117 9.72 -8.85 4.99
CA GLY A 117 9.78 -8.75 3.52
C GLY A 117 9.17 -7.48 2.93
N TYR A 118 8.79 -6.49 3.73
CA TYR A 118 8.35 -5.17 3.26
C TYR A 118 9.18 -4.06 3.91
N PRO A 119 9.29 -2.89 3.26
CA PRO A 119 9.96 -1.72 3.82
C PRO A 119 9.31 -1.24 5.12
N ASP A 120 10.13 -0.67 6.01
CA ASP A 120 9.67 -0.05 7.25
C ASP A 120 9.44 1.47 7.11
N ALA A 121 9.81 2.07 5.98
CA ALA A 121 9.66 3.49 5.71
C ALA A 121 9.09 3.75 4.32
N PHE A 122 8.16 4.70 4.22
CA PHE A 122 7.58 5.15 2.96
C PHE A 122 7.42 6.68 2.93
N GLY A 123 7.87 7.32 1.86
CA GLY A 123 7.75 8.75 1.61
C GLY A 123 6.51 9.08 0.77
N TYR A 124 5.87 10.21 1.06
CA TYR A 124 4.60 10.61 0.45
C TYR A 124 4.77 11.02 -1.02
N LEU A 125 4.02 10.36 -1.90
CA LEU A 125 3.95 10.67 -3.34
C LEU A 125 2.83 11.65 -3.69
N GLY A 126 1.73 11.62 -2.93
CA GLY A 126 0.58 12.48 -3.18
C GLY A 126 -0.75 11.75 -3.12
N ASP A 127 -1.83 12.50 -3.32
CA ASP A 127 -3.21 12.00 -3.30
C ASP A 127 -3.63 11.30 -4.63
N ALA A 128 -2.68 11.05 -5.53
CA ALA A 128 -2.95 10.37 -6.78
C ALA A 128 -3.39 8.92 -6.54
N ALA A 129 -4.35 8.47 -7.34
CA ALA A 129 -4.77 7.07 -7.37
C ALA A 129 -3.58 6.16 -7.74
N PRO A 130 -3.55 4.92 -7.22
CA PRO A 130 -2.54 3.94 -7.62
C PRO A 130 -2.78 3.54 -9.08
N PRO A 131 -1.89 2.73 -9.68
CA PRO A 131 -2.07 2.24 -11.04
C PRO A 131 -3.47 1.65 -11.31
N PRO A 132 -3.98 1.71 -12.55
CA PRO A 132 -5.34 1.27 -12.88
C PRO A 132 -5.65 -0.18 -12.46
N GLU A 133 -4.68 -1.07 -12.54
CA GLU A 133 -4.82 -2.49 -12.16
C GLU A 133 -5.07 -2.63 -10.66
N VAL A 134 -4.32 -1.87 -9.86
CA VAL A 134 -4.49 -1.79 -8.40
C VAL A 134 -5.85 -1.19 -8.05
N THR A 135 -6.23 -0.11 -8.74
CA THR A 135 -7.55 0.53 -8.56
C THR A 135 -8.69 -0.43 -8.86
N ALA A 136 -8.61 -1.17 -9.97
CA ALA A 136 -9.63 -2.15 -10.35
C ALA A 136 -9.77 -3.29 -9.32
N LEU A 137 -8.65 -3.75 -8.75
CA LEU A 137 -8.66 -4.75 -7.68
C LEU A 137 -9.22 -4.20 -6.36
N LEU A 138 -8.85 -2.98 -5.98
CA LEU A 138 -9.42 -2.30 -4.81
C LEU A 138 -10.94 -2.17 -4.94
N ASP A 139 -11.43 -1.74 -6.10
CA ASP A 139 -12.86 -1.58 -6.36
C ASP A 139 -13.61 -2.92 -6.36
N ARG A 140 -13.00 -3.98 -6.91
CA ARG A 140 -13.57 -5.33 -6.88
C ARG A 140 -13.79 -5.80 -5.44
N HIS A 141 -12.80 -5.58 -4.58
CA HIS A 141 -12.87 -6.00 -3.17
C HIS A 141 -13.75 -5.07 -2.31
N GLY A 142 -13.78 -3.77 -2.62
CA GLY A 142 -14.70 -2.84 -1.96
C GLY A 142 -16.17 -3.14 -2.26
N ARG A 143 -16.50 -3.55 -3.50
CA ARG A 143 -17.87 -3.97 -3.86
C ARG A 143 -18.26 -5.33 -3.29
N ALA A 144 -17.29 -6.22 -3.06
CA ALA A 144 -17.56 -7.51 -2.42
C ALA A 144 -17.95 -7.37 -0.93
N GLY A 145 -17.78 -6.18 -0.35
CA GLY A 145 -18.18 -5.82 1.00
C GLY A 145 -19.65 -5.45 1.20
N ASP A 146 -20.51 -5.53 0.18
CA ASP A 146 -21.98 -5.40 0.34
C ASP A 146 -22.64 -6.78 0.41
N PRO A 147 -22.93 -7.33 1.60
CA PRO A 147 -23.83 -8.47 1.76
C PRO A 147 -25.29 -7.98 1.82
N GLU A 148 -25.79 -7.31 0.79
CA GLU A 148 -27.25 -7.14 0.61
C GLU A 148 -27.65 -7.27 -0.87
N ALA A 149 -27.94 -8.51 -1.27
CA ALA A 149 -29.14 -8.89 -2.02
C ALA A 149 -29.06 -10.36 -2.41
N SER A 150 -29.32 -11.25 -1.45
CA SER A 150 -29.80 -12.59 -1.75
C SER A 150 -31.04 -12.84 -0.90
N SER A 151 -32.19 -12.58 -1.51
CA SER A 151 -33.48 -13.15 -1.13
C SER A 151 -34.37 -13.17 -2.38
N PRO A 152 -34.54 -14.32 -3.05
CA PRO A 152 -35.84 -14.71 -3.57
C PRO A 152 -36.75 -15.23 -2.44
#